data_AF-A0A519M5J1-F1
#
_entry.id   AF-A0A519M5J1-F1
#
_cell.length_a   1.000
_cell.length_b   1.000
_cell.length_c   1.000
_cell.angle_alpha   90.00
_cell.angle_beta   90.00
_cell.angle_gamma   90.00
#
_symmetry.space_group_name_H-M   'P 1'
#
loop_
_entity.id
_entity.type
_entity.pdbx_description
1 polymer ?
#
loop_
_entity_poly.entity_id
_entity_poly.type
_entity_poly.pdbx_seq_one_letter_code
_entity_poly.pdbx_strand_id
1 'polypeptide(L)'
;MPEIACSFCNKPKRDVAVMISGINAHICEKCVAQAQHILAEETKLQAEARQPKFNLIKPREIKQHLDQYVVGQDEAKRVMSVAVYNHYKRLMQKP
;
A
#
# COMPACT_ATOMS: atom_id res chain seq x y z
N MET A 1 -33.73 21.75 25.13
CA MET A 1 -32.58 22.33 24.40
C MET A 1 -31.98 21.21 23.55
N PRO A 2 -31.70 21.41 22.25
CA PRO A 2 -31.13 20.35 21.43
C PRO A 2 -29.75 19.99 21.99
N GLU A 3 -29.56 18.73 22.39
CA GLU A 3 -28.26 18.25 22.87
C GLU A 3 -27.26 18.24 21.70
N ILE A 4 -26.11 18.87 21.90
CA ILE A 4 -25.02 18.86 20.92
C ILE A 4 -24.50 17.42 20.83
N ALA A 5 -24.73 16.79 19.68
CA ALA A 5 -24.38 15.41 19.40
C ALA A 5 -23.51 15.31 18.15
N CYS A 6 -22.67 14.27 18.11
CA CYS A 6 -21.86 13.94 16.95
C CYS A 6 -22.76 13.55 15.76
N SER A 7 -22.59 14.20 14.61
CA SER A 7 -23.37 13.94 13.40
C SER A 7 -23.11 12.54 12.78
N PHE A 8 -22.09 11.81 13.24
CA PHE A 8 -21.72 10.49 12.72
C PHE A 8 -22.17 9.32 13.61
N CYS A 9 -21.93 9.41 14.93
CA CYS A 9 -22.28 8.33 15.88
C CYS A 9 -23.41 8.69 16.84
N ASN A 10 -23.97 9.89 16.71
CA ASN A 10 -25.07 10.43 17.52
C ASN A 10 -24.80 10.48 19.04
N LYS A 11 -23.53 10.33 19.46
CA LYS A 11 -23.16 10.45 20.87
C LYS A 11 -23.18 11.91 21.31
N PRO A 12 -23.76 12.21 22.50
CA PRO A 12 -23.76 13.54 23.06
C PRO A 12 -22.35 13.94 23.53
N LYS A 13 -22.10 15.25 23.66
CA LYS A 13 -20.81 15.80 24.12
C LYS A 13 -20.29 15.19 25.44
N ARG A 14 -21.16 14.73 26.32
CA ARG A 14 -20.79 14.09 27.60
C ARG A 14 -20.12 12.72 27.47
N ASP A 15 -20.35 12.00 26.37
CA ASP A 15 -19.87 10.62 26.18
C ASP A 15 -18.57 10.55 25.36
N VAL A 16 -18.01 11.70 25.02
CA VAL A 16 -16.84 11.86 24.14
C VAL A 16 -15.85 12.83 24.76
N ALA A 17 -14.56 12.55 24.61
CA ALA A 17 -13.52 13.35 25.24
C ALA A 17 -13.34 14.70 24.53
N VAL A 18 -13.44 14.70 23.19
CA VAL A 18 -13.23 15.91 22.38
C VAL A 18 -14.26 15.95 21.26
N MET A 19 -15.00 17.05 21.18
CA MET A 19 -15.95 17.29 20.09
C MET A 19 -15.55 18.53 19.30
N ILE A 20 -15.26 18.33 18.02
CA ILE A 20 -14.95 19.37 17.05
C ILE A 20 -16.27 19.89 16.49
N SER A 21 -16.50 21.20 16.55
CA SER A 21 -17.73 21.84 16.08
C SER A 21 -17.46 22.68 14.84
N GLY A 22 -18.15 22.39 13.75
CA GLY A 22 -18.24 23.22 12.56
C GLY A 22 -19.52 24.07 12.55
N ILE A 23 -19.73 24.80 11.45
CA ILE A 23 -20.87 25.73 11.30
C ILE A 23 -22.23 24.99 11.36
N ASN A 24 -22.30 23.80 10.74
CA ASN A 24 -23.55 23.02 10.60
C ASN A 24 -23.43 21.57 11.11
N ALA A 25 -22.29 21.17 11.71
CA ALA A 25 -22.05 19.77 12.07
C ALA A 25 -21.03 19.65 13.22
N HIS A 26 -21.10 18.54 13.95
CA HIS A 26 -20.17 18.22 15.05
C HIS A 26 -19.60 16.81 14.86
N ILE A 27 -18.31 16.63 15.09
CA ILE A 27 -17.64 15.33 15.01
C ILE A 27 -16.83 15.05 16.28
N CYS A 28 -16.90 13.84 16.80
CA CYS A 28 -16.12 13.42 17.97
C CYS A 28 -14.78 12.78 17.58
N GLU A 29 -13.86 12.70 18.55
CA GLU A 29 -12.53 12.11 18.38
C GLU A 29 -12.57 10.67 17.84
N LYS A 30 -13.57 9.88 18.26
CA LYS A 30 -13.72 8.48 17.85
C LYS A 30 -14.07 8.37 16.37
N CYS A 31 -14.98 9.21 15.88
CA CYS A 31 -15.36 9.23 14.47
C CYS A 31 -14.23 9.76 13.59
N VAL A 32 -13.45 10.74 14.06
CA VAL A 32 -12.24 11.19 13.34
C VAL A 32 -11.23 10.04 13.21
N ALA A 33 -10.95 9.31 14.29
CA ALA A 33 -10.02 8.19 14.27
C ALA A 33 -10.49 7.07 13.32
N GLN A 34 -11.79 6.75 13.35
CA GLN A 34 -12.38 5.77 12.43
C GLN A 34 -12.30 6.23 10.97
N ALA A 35 -12.64 7.49 10.69
CA ALA A 35 -12.55 8.05 9.34
C ALA A 35 -11.10 8.03 8.82
N GLN A 36 -10.13 8.38 9.66
CA GLN A 36 -8.71 8.29 9.33
C GLN A 36 -8.29 6.85 8.99
N HIS A 37 -8.78 5.85 9.73
CA HIS A 37 -8.49 4.45 9.45
C HIS A 37 -9.02 4.02 8.08
N ILE A 38 -10.28 4.33 7.78
CA ILE A 38 -10.90 4.00 6.49
C ILE A 38 -10.15 4.66 5.34
N LEU A 39 -9.83 5.96 5.46
CA LEU A 39 -9.05 6.68 4.46
C LEU A 39 -7.63 6.07 4.27
N ALA A 40 -6.99 5.64 5.35
CA ALA A 40 -5.69 4.99 5.29
C ALA A 40 -5.75 3.61 4.60
N GLU A 41 -6.83 2.85 4.78
CA GLU A 41 -7.03 1.58 4.10
C GLU A 41 -7.31 1.78 2.60
N GLU A 42 -8.18 2.70 2.23
CA GLU A 42 -8.47 3.00 0.82
C GLU A 42 -7.22 3.48 0.08
N THR A 43 -6.43 4.36 0.69
CA THR A 43 -5.17 4.83 0.12
C THR A 43 -4.13 3.71 0.00
N LYS A 44 -4.05 2.77 0.95
CA LYS A 44 -3.22 1.56 0.83
C LYS A 44 -3.67 0.66 -0.33
N LEU A 45 -4.97 0.41 -0.46
CA LEU A 45 -5.52 -0.40 -1.56
C LEU A 45 -5.21 0.23 -2.92
N GLN A 46 -5.33 1.55 -3.04
CA GLN A 46 -4.93 2.27 -4.25
C GLN A 46 -3.42 2.21 -4.51
N ALA A 47 -2.60 2.29 -3.47
CA ALA A 47 -1.15 2.14 -3.60
C ALA A 47 -0.77 0.72 -4.06
N GLU A 48 -1.41 -0.31 -3.52
CA GLU A 48 -1.19 -1.71 -3.90
C GLU A 48 -1.71 -2.02 -5.32
N ALA A 49 -2.80 -1.39 -5.74
CA ALA A 49 -3.29 -1.46 -7.12
C ALA A 49 -2.34 -0.80 -8.13
N ARG A 50 -1.58 0.22 -7.71
CA ARG A 50 -0.56 0.91 -8.53
C ARG A 50 0.80 0.23 -8.51
N GLN A 51 1.04 -0.73 -7.60
CA GLN A 51 2.30 -1.46 -7.61
C GLN A 51 2.34 -2.40 -8.83
N PRO A 52 3.36 -2.29 -9.70
CA PRO A 52 3.53 -3.23 -10.78
C PRO A 52 3.68 -4.64 -10.20
N LYS A 53 2.72 -5.52 -10.50
CA LYS A 53 2.80 -6.95 -10.17
C LYS A 53 3.85 -7.59 -11.06
N PHE A 54 5.12 -7.44 -10.70
CA PHE A 54 6.20 -8.14 -11.37
C PHE A 54 6.15 -9.62 -10.98
N ASN A 55 5.97 -10.51 -11.95
CA ASN A 55 6.17 -11.93 -11.75
C ASN A 55 7.69 -12.20 -11.74
N LEU A 56 8.24 -12.53 -10.58
CA LEU A 56 9.68 -12.69 -10.40
C LEU A 56 10.13 -14.04 -10.96
N ILE A 57 10.68 -14.03 -12.17
CA ILE A 57 11.16 -15.21 -12.90
C ILE A 57 12.47 -15.73 -12.27
N LYS A 58 12.64 -17.05 -12.13
CA LYS A 58 13.85 -17.60 -11.50
C LYS A 58 15.09 -17.34 -12.37
N PRO A 59 16.29 -17.08 -11.80
CA PRO A 59 17.51 -16.87 -12.58
C PRO A 59 17.83 -17.99 -13.58
N ARG A 60 17.46 -19.24 -13.26
CA ARG A 60 17.63 -20.38 -14.19
C ARG A 60 16.77 -20.25 -15.44
N GLU A 61 15.53 -19.81 -15.30
CA GLU A 61 14.59 -19.61 -16.41
C GLU A 61 15.06 -18.43 -17.29
N ILE A 62 15.56 -17.36 -16.68
CA ILE A 62 16.18 -16.23 -17.40
C ILE A 62 17.38 -16.72 -18.22
N LYS A 63 18.29 -17.50 -17.61
CA LYS A 63 19.45 -18.07 -18.30
C LYS A 63 19.05 -18.99 -19.45
N GLN A 64 18.04 -19.83 -19.24
CA GLN A 64 17.54 -20.76 -20.25
C GLN A 64 16.90 -20.03 -21.45
N HIS A 65 16.22 -18.91 -21.20
CA HIS A 65 15.72 -18.05 -22.28
C HIS A 65 16.87 -17.39 -23.04
N LEU A 66 17.90 -16.89 -22.34
CA LEU A 66 19.11 -16.34 -22.97
C LEU A 66 19.88 -17.38 -23.79
N ASP A 67 19.90 -18.65 -23.35
CA ASP A 67 20.53 -19.76 -24.07
C ASP A 67 19.90 -19.98 -25.47
N GLN A 68 18.67 -19.52 -25.72
CA GLN A 68 18.01 -19.61 -27.04
C GLN A 68 18.55 -18.60 -28.06
N TYR A 69 19.18 -17.51 -27.61
CA TYR A 69 19.61 -16.40 -28.48
C TYR A 69 21.11 -16.11 -28.38
N VAL A 70 21.74 -16.43 -27.25
CA VAL A 70 23.14 -16.12 -26.97
C VAL A 70 23.93 -17.42 -26.79
N VAL A 71 24.73 -17.75 -27.79
CA VAL A 71 25.60 -18.93 -27.80
C VAL A 71 26.85 -18.66 -26.96
N GLY A 72 27.22 -19.62 -26.09
CA GLY A 72 28.38 -19.48 -25.19
C GLY A 72 28.13 -18.51 -24.03
N GLN A 73 29.18 -17.82 -23.54
CA GLN A 73 29.06 -16.77 -22.50
C GLN A 73 28.33 -17.21 -21.21
N ASP A 74 28.58 -18.44 -20.74
CA ASP A 74 27.85 -19.02 -19.61
C ASP A 74 28.00 -18.23 -18.30
N GLU A 75 29.19 -17.69 -18.04
CA GLU A 75 29.44 -16.87 -16.87
C GLU A 75 28.66 -15.56 -16.91
N ALA A 76 28.70 -14.84 -18.04
CA ALA A 76 27.98 -13.59 -18.22
C ALA A 76 26.46 -13.81 -18.10
N LYS A 77 25.90 -14.85 -18.73
CA LYS A 77 24.47 -15.20 -18.61
C LYS A 77 24.06 -15.50 -17.18
N ARG A 78 24.91 -16.21 -16.42
CA ARG A 78 24.67 -16.50 -15.00
C ARG A 78 24.63 -15.22 -14.17
N VAL A 79 25.65 -14.37 -14.31
CA VAL A 79 25.77 -13.10 -13.57
C VAL A 79 24.58 -12.19 -13.90
N MET A 80 24.24 -12.03 -15.18
CA MET A 80 23.13 -11.19 -15.62
C MET A 80 21.79 -11.69 -15.07
N SER A 81 21.53 -13.00 -15.14
CA SER A 81 20.29 -13.59 -14.64
C SER A 81 20.09 -13.36 -13.14
N VAL A 82 21.15 -13.49 -12.35
CA VAL A 82 21.10 -13.22 -10.89
C VAL A 82 20.97 -11.73 -10.61
N ALA A 83 21.69 -10.88 -11.34
CA ALA A 83 21.66 -9.43 -11.17
C ALA A 83 20.26 -8.86 -11.46
N VAL A 84 19.64 -9.27 -12.57
CA VAL A 84 18.29 -8.86 -12.97
C VAL A 84 17.26 -9.33 -11.95
N TYR A 85 17.32 -10.59 -11.52
CA TYR A 85 16.44 -11.11 -10.47
C TYR A 85 16.53 -10.28 -9.18
N ASN A 86 17.75 -10.00 -8.71
CA ASN A 86 17.97 -9.22 -7.49
C ASN A 86 17.58 -7.74 -7.65
N HIS A 87 17.70 -7.17 -8.85
CA HIS A 87 17.26 -5.83 -9.15
C HIS A 87 15.73 -5.71 -9.01
N TYR A 88 14.98 -6.56 -9.69
CA TYR A 88 13.51 -6.59 -9.57
C TYR A 88 13.04 -6.96 -8.17
N LYS A 89 13.74 -7.88 -7.48
CA LYS A 89 13.44 -8.21 -6.08
C LYS A 89 13.56 -6.99 -5.17
N ARG A 90 14.55 -6.13 -5.38
CA ARG A 90 14.71 -4.86 -4.62
C ARG A 90 13.61 -3.86 -4.93
N LEU A 91 13.25 -3.69 -6.21
CA LEU A 91 12.16 -2.78 -6.60
C LEU A 91 10.81 -3.18 -6.00
N MET A 92 10.59 -4.46 -5.69
CA MET A 92 9.38 -4.96 -5.05
C MET A 92 9.35 -4.80 -3.52
N GLN A 93 10.48 -4.51 -2.88
CA GLN A 93 10.50 -4.28 -1.44
C GLN A 93 9.93 -2.88 -1.14
N LYS A 94 8.90 -2.80 -0.29
CA LYS A 94 8.42 -1.51 0.23
C LYS A 94 9.60 -0.84 0.97
N PRO A 95 9.83 0.47 0.78
CA PRO A 95 10.88 1.22 1.49
C PRO A 95 10.64 1.23 3.00
#